data_AF-A0A9D1HTB7-F1
#
_entry.id   AF-A0A9D1HTB7-F1
#
_cell.length_a   1.000
_cell.length_b   1.000
_cell.length_c   1.000
_cell.angle_alpha   90.00
_cell.angle_beta   90.00
_cell.angle_gamma   90.00
#
_symmetry.space_group_name_H-M   'P 1'
#
loop_
_entity.id
_entity.type
_entity.pdbx_description
1 polymer ?
#
loop_
_entity_poly.entity_id
_entity_poly.type
_entity_poly.pdbx_seq_one_letter_code
_entity_poly.pdbx_strand_id
1 'polypeptide(L)'
;MKKKNNLGFSLMETLIVSVFVTSLLVFLFVQFQKVNSSYETTFSYNTVNALYGAQSINQYIQQDGYDQLINTYEDNVLDGIYYVEFSDCSSEYFVETAYCQQLLLSLNVEHVYFTGSNVTNFLKNLESHDMSEETKEFVRYINTDSTSDGYRLIVEYTDGEYATLKLGANTLMYQYYYTGNYQTFTVPESGLYRIEAWGAAGGGEHGGHGAYAAGSVYLNKGTKLYIYVGGKGADSSRTDSFNGGAGGSGSMRADGGNRDQMIGGAGGGASDVRLSLGDNTFAYASRIIVAAGGGGQGASGNAGGAGGALQGLPTSSSTASDVTNGRSGVGAAQTKGGAGGIAAAAYASNGLAGKAGTLGVGGRPVESDAIKNVAGGAGGGGGGYYGGGAGGAGAYGTGGGGAGGSSFISGYAGCNSLATNGTHTGSPVHLSALVFSNGIMIAGDESMPNPNKTGTVTGNAGNGQVNISYVSTFSK
;
A
#
# COMPACT_ATOMS: atom_id res chain seq x y z
N MET A 1 11.03 -21.22 79.05
CA MET A 1 11.44 -21.22 77.63
C MET A 1 11.89 -19.83 77.24
N LYS A 2 13.19 -19.61 76.99
CA LYS A 2 13.71 -18.32 76.50
C LYS A 2 13.27 -18.13 75.04
N LYS A 3 12.47 -17.09 74.75
CA LYS A 3 12.20 -16.64 73.37
C LYS A 3 13.54 -16.22 72.75
N LYS A 4 13.97 -16.93 71.71
CA LYS A 4 15.09 -16.49 70.86
C LYS A 4 14.66 -15.24 70.11
N ASN A 5 15.51 -14.22 70.11
CA ASN A 5 15.34 -12.99 69.33
C ASN A 5 15.27 -13.33 67.83
N ASN A 6 14.11 -13.11 67.20
CA ASN A 6 13.86 -13.32 65.77
C ASN A 6 14.39 -12.19 64.86
N LEU A 7 15.19 -11.26 65.41
CA LEU A 7 15.67 -10.07 64.69
C LEU A 7 16.68 -10.38 63.57
N GLY A 8 17.28 -11.58 63.54
CA GLY A 8 18.22 -11.99 62.49
C GLY A 8 17.58 -12.43 61.16
N PHE A 9 16.31 -12.85 61.17
CA PHE A 9 15.64 -13.38 59.97
C PHE A 9 15.14 -12.26 59.05
N SER A 10 14.67 -11.14 59.61
CA SER A 10 14.12 -10.02 58.85
C SER A 10 15.17 -9.34 57.94
N LEU A 11 16.43 -9.23 58.39
CA LEU A 11 17.48 -8.58 57.60
C LEU A 11 17.88 -9.43 56.37
N MET A 12 17.99 -10.75 56.56
CA MET A 12 18.32 -11.70 55.50
C MET A 12 17.21 -11.79 54.45
N GLU A 13 15.95 -11.85 54.88
CA GLU A 13 14.79 -11.84 53.96
C GLU A 13 14.70 -10.52 53.19
N THR A 14 14.89 -9.37 53.86
CA THR A 14 14.87 -8.06 53.18
C THR A 14 15.99 -7.96 52.15
N LEU A 15 17.19 -8.48 52.44
CA LEU A 15 18.30 -8.51 51.51
C LEU A 15 17.96 -9.37 50.27
N ILE A 16 17.46 -10.59 50.48
CA ILE A 16 17.11 -11.51 49.38
C ILE A 16 16.01 -10.91 48.50
N VAL A 17 14.96 -10.34 49.10
CA VAL A 17 13.87 -9.71 48.35
C VAL A 17 14.38 -8.48 47.59
N SER A 18 15.24 -7.66 48.19
CA SER A 18 15.79 -6.47 47.53
C SER A 18 16.66 -6.82 46.32
N VAL A 19 17.50 -7.86 46.43
CA VAL A 19 18.33 -8.35 45.31
C VAL A 19 17.44 -8.90 44.21
N PHE A 20 16.44 -9.71 44.55
CA PHE A 20 15.52 -10.29 43.58
C PHE A 20 14.73 -9.22 42.81
N VAL A 21 14.16 -8.24 43.51
CA VAL A 21 13.42 -7.13 42.91
C VAL A 21 14.33 -6.27 42.03
N THR A 22 15.54 -5.96 42.50
CA THR A 22 16.51 -5.17 41.70
C THR A 22 16.92 -5.92 40.44
N SER A 23 17.19 -7.23 40.52
CA SER A 23 17.50 -8.04 39.34
C SER A 23 16.35 -8.09 38.35
N LEU A 24 15.11 -8.19 38.83
CA LEU A 24 13.92 -8.18 37.98
C LEU A 24 13.73 -6.82 37.28
N LEU A 25 13.92 -5.71 38.00
CA LEU A 25 13.83 -4.37 37.44
C LEU A 25 14.91 -4.09 36.40
N VAL A 26 16.16 -4.51 36.65
CA VAL A 26 17.25 -4.41 35.68
C VAL A 26 16.95 -5.24 34.43
N PHE A 27 16.44 -6.46 34.60
CA PHE A 27 16.02 -7.29 33.47
C PHE A 27 14.92 -6.62 32.63
N LEU A 28 13.86 -6.11 33.28
CA LEU A 28 12.78 -5.40 32.60
C LEU A 28 13.27 -4.13 31.90
N PHE A 29 14.17 -3.37 32.52
CA PHE A 29 14.77 -2.18 31.93
C PHE A 29 15.57 -2.52 30.66
N VAL A 30 16.39 -3.58 30.69
CA VAL A 30 17.15 -4.03 29.51
C VAL A 30 16.21 -4.48 28.40
N GLN A 31 15.12 -5.19 28.72
CA GLN A 31 14.13 -5.57 27.70
C GLN A 31 13.39 -4.35 27.13
N PHE A 32 13.01 -3.40 27.98
CA PHE A 32 12.35 -2.17 27.55
C PHE A 32 13.25 -1.32 26.66
N GLN A 33 14.54 -1.17 27.00
CA GLN A 33 15.49 -0.48 26.13
C GLN A 33 15.64 -1.15 24.76
N LYS A 34 15.70 -2.48 24.71
CA LYS A 34 15.73 -3.21 23.43
C LYS A 34 14.48 -2.98 22.59
N VAL A 35 13.30 -2.95 23.23
CA VAL A 35 12.03 -2.65 22.55
C VAL A 35 11.97 -1.20 22.08
N ASN A 36 12.43 -0.25 22.89
CA ASN A 36 12.44 1.17 22.53
C ASN A 36 13.42 1.47 21.38
N SER A 37 14.63 0.91 21.42
CA SER A 37 15.59 1.00 20.31
C SER A 37 15.07 0.31 19.04
N SER A 38 14.35 -0.81 19.18
CA SER A 38 13.65 -1.46 18.07
C SER A 38 12.48 -0.65 17.52
N TYR A 39 11.85 0.20 18.35
CA TYR A 39 10.76 1.09 17.96
C TYR A 39 11.29 2.25 17.11
N GLU A 40 12.33 2.95 17.58
CA GLU A 40 12.99 4.02 16.81
C GLU A 40 13.51 3.53 15.45
N THR A 41 14.14 2.36 15.41
CA THR A 41 14.61 1.76 14.15
C THR A 41 13.48 1.36 13.19
N THR A 42 12.28 1.05 13.68
CA THR A 42 11.16 0.61 12.82
C THR A 42 10.36 1.79 12.27
N PHE A 43 10.20 2.84 13.06
CA PHE A 43 9.33 3.97 12.74
C PHE A 43 10.07 5.22 12.26
N SER A 44 11.36 5.37 12.59
CA SER A 44 12.14 6.56 12.25
C SER A 44 13.14 6.27 11.12
N TYR A 45 13.60 5.02 10.94
CA TYR A 45 14.64 4.68 9.96
C TYR A 45 14.08 4.03 8.68
N ASN A 46 14.51 4.55 7.53
CA ASN A 46 14.12 4.12 6.20
C ASN A 46 12.59 3.96 6.05
N THR A 47 11.85 4.94 6.57
CA THR A 47 10.40 5.00 6.40
C THR A 47 10.07 5.12 4.91
N VAL A 48 8.78 4.94 4.61
CA VAL A 48 8.25 5.15 3.27
C VAL A 48 8.60 6.53 2.73
N ASN A 49 8.26 7.57 3.49
CA ASN A 49 8.33 8.95 3.05
C ASN A 49 9.79 9.39 2.95
N ALA A 50 10.59 9.07 3.97
CA ALA A 50 12.02 9.31 3.99
C ALA A 50 12.74 8.65 2.79
N LEU A 51 12.41 7.39 2.44
CA LEU A 51 13.00 6.75 1.27
C LEU A 51 12.57 7.40 -0.06
N TYR A 52 11.33 7.88 -0.18
CA TYR A 52 10.91 8.65 -1.37
C TYR A 52 11.67 9.98 -1.47
N GLY A 53 11.80 10.71 -0.36
CA GLY A 53 12.56 11.95 -0.32
C GLY A 53 14.02 11.72 -0.72
N ALA A 54 14.68 10.73 -0.13
CA ALA A 54 16.06 10.37 -0.48
C ALA A 54 16.21 9.95 -1.95
N GLN A 55 15.19 9.27 -2.52
CA GLN A 55 15.17 8.91 -3.93
C GLN A 55 14.98 10.14 -4.84
N SER A 56 14.17 11.13 -4.45
CA SER A 56 14.03 12.39 -5.19
C SER A 56 15.33 13.19 -5.18
N ILE A 57 16.03 13.25 -4.04
CA ILE A 57 17.35 13.87 -3.93
C ILE A 57 18.37 13.15 -4.83
N ASN A 58 18.39 11.81 -4.81
CA ASN A 58 19.23 11.04 -5.72
C ASN A 58 18.91 11.35 -7.19
N GLN A 59 17.64 11.40 -7.59
CA GLN A 59 17.27 11.74 -8.97
C GLN A 59 17.77 13.13 -9.39
N TYR A 60 17.71 14.11 -8.49
CA TYR A 60 18.28 15.43 -8.73
C TYR A 60 19.79 15.37 -8.93
N ILE A 61 20.51 14.71 -8.01
CA ILE A 61 21.97 14.57 -8.09
C ILE A 61 22.40 13.92 -9.41
N GLN A 62 21.71 12.85 -9.85
CA GLN A 62 22.00 12.18 -11.11
C GLN A 62 21.82 13.09 -12.34
N GLN A 63 21.03 14.16 -12.21
CA GLN A 63 20.84 15.16 -13.27
C GLN A 63 21.79 16.34 -13.14
N ASP A 64 22.20 16.68 -11.92
CA ASP A 64 23.02 17.86 -11.60
C ASP A 64 23.93 17.56 -10.41
N GLY A 65 25.25 17.65 -10.62
CA GLY A 65 26.24 17.59 -9.53
C GLY A 65 26.79 16.21 -9.14
N TYR A 66 26.34 15.09 -9.74
CA TYR A 66 26.84 13.75 -9.38
C TYR A 66 28.36 13.61 -9.50
N ASP A 67 28.93 13.95 -10.67
CA ASP A 67 30.38 13.82 -10.90
C ASP A 67 31.18 14.75 -9.96
N GLN A 68 30.62 15.92 -9.63
CA GLN A 68 31.27 16.90 -8.76
C GLN A 68 31.27 16.45 -7.31
N LEU A 69 30.17 15.89 -6.82
CA LEU A 69 30.13 15.26 -5.50
C LEU A 69 31.10 14.09 -5.39
N ILE A 70 31.28 13.30 -6.44
CA ILE A 70 32.29 12.23 -6.48
C ILE A 70 33.69 12.81 -6.35
N ASN A 71 34.03 13.80 -7.19
CA ASN A 71 35.37 14.40 -7.18
C ASN A 71 35.68 15.04 -5.82
N THR A 72 34.74 15.83 -5.27
CA THR A 72 34.90 16.42 -3.93
C THR A 72 35.02 15.35 -2.85
N TYR A 73 34.23 14.28 -2.92
CA TYR A 73 34.34 13.18 -1.97
C TYR A 73 35.72 12.52 -2.04
N GLU A 74 36.22 12.22 -3.24
CA GLU A 74 37.53 11.60 -3.44
C GLU A 74 38.68 12.50 -2.94
N ASP A 75 38.57 13.82 -3.15
CA ASP A 75 39.51 14.79 -2.60
C ASP A 75 39.43 14.87 -1.06
N ASN A 76 38.23 14.95 -0.48
CA ASN A 76 38.00 14.96 0.97
C ASN A 76 38.60 13.72 1.65
N VAL A 77 38.55 12.57 0.98
CA VAL A 77 39.13 11.31 1.50
C VAL A 77 40.65 11.41 1.67
N LEU A 78 41.35 12.22 0.86
CA LEU A 78 42.79 12.46 1.01
C LEU A 78 43.10 13.24 2.30
N ASP A 79 42.19 14.10 2.72
CA ASP A 79 42.27 14.86 3.98
C ASP A 79 41.65 14.09 5.17
N GLY A 80 41.27 12.83 4.94
CA GLY A 80 40.69 11.95 5.95
C GLY A 80 39.24 12.27 6.28
N ILE A 81 38.51 13.00 5.44
CA ILE A 81 37.07 13.28 5.56
C ILE A 81 36.32 12.34 4.60
N TYR A 82 35.49 11.44 5.13
CA TYR A 82 34.80 10.41 4.33
C TYR A 82 33.33 10.75 4.05
N TYR A 83 33.03 12.02 3.81
CA TYR A 83 31.72 12.47 3.37
C TYR A 83 31.79 13.85 2.68
N VAL A 84 30.72 14.19 1.98
CA VAL A 84 30.40 15.55 1.53
C VAL A 84 29.01 15.87 2.08
N GLU A 85 28.89 16.95 2.84
CA GLU A 85 27.59 17.48 3.23
C GLU A 85 27.18 18.58 2.26
N PHE A 86 25.96 18.52 1.73
CA PHE A 86 25.48 19.50 0.74
C PHE A 86 24.06 20.00 1.05
N SER A 87 23.71 20.03 2.33
CA SER A 87 22.43 20.53 2.84
C SER A 87 22.16 22.00 2.45
N ASP A 88 23.21 22.76 2.14
CA ASP A 88 23.16 24.16 1.69
C ASP A 88 22.91 24.33 0.18
N CYS A 89 22.95 23.23 -0.59
CA CYS A 89 22.88 23.23 -2.04
C CYS A 89 23.92 24.15 -2.69
N SER A 90 25.15 24.15 -2.18
CA SER A 90 26.25 24.98 -2.66
C SER A 90 26.43 24.90 -4.20
N SER A 91 26.72 26.05 -4.81
CA SER A 91 27.09 26.15 -6.23
C SER A 91 28.43 25.47 -6.56
N GLU A 92 29.15 25.01 -5.54
CA GLU A 92 30.33 24.16 -5.69
C GLU A 92 29.97 22.81 -6.31
N TYR A 93 28.81 22.26 -5.95
CA TYR A 93 28.36 20.93 -6.38
C TYR A 93 27.30 21.00 -7.47
N PHE A 94 26.45 22.02 -7.45
CA PHE A 94 25.23 22.07 -8.25
C PHE A 94 25.11 23.33 -9.11
N VAL A 95 24.55 23.18 -10.31
CA VAL A 95 24.21 24.31 -11.18
C VAL A 95 22.86 24.91 -10.80
N GLU A 96 21.85 24.06 -10.60
CA GLU A 96 20.46 24.45 -10.32
C GLU A 96 20.20 24.59 -8.80
N THR A 97 21.01 25.39 -8.12
CA THR A 97 20.99 25.56 -6.65
C THR A 97 19.63 25.95 -6.08
N ALA A 98 18.86 26.80 -6.78
CA ALA A 98 17.53 27.21 -6.34
C ALA A 98 16.52 26.04 -6.35
N TYR A 99 16.64 25.14 -7.32
CA TYR A 99 15.81 23.93 -7.38
C TYR A 99 16.18 22.97 -6.24
N CYS A 100 17.47 22.77 -6.00
CA CYS A 100 17.95 21.96 -4.88
C CYS A 100 17.39 22.46 -3.54
N GLN A 101 17.48 23.77 -3.27
CA GLN A 101 16.96 24.36 -2.03
C GLN A 101 15.46 24.13 -1.88
N GLN A 102 14.67 24.36 -2.94
CA GLN A 102 13.23 24.10 -2.92
C GLN A 102 12.92 22.61 -2.72
N LEU A 103 13.69 21.73 -3.33
CA LEU A 103 13.53 20.28 -3.18
C LEU A 103 13.76 19.88 -1.72
N LEU A 104 14.91 20.24 -1.13
CA LEU A 104 15.23 19.89 0.27
C LEU A 104 14.20 20.48 1.24
N LEU A 105 13.78 21.73 1.04
CA LEU A 105 12.72 22.36 1.83
C LEU A 105 11.38 21.62 1.72
N SER A 106 10.96 21.25 0.51
CA SER A 106 9.68 20.55 0.29
C SER A 106 9.65 19.14 0.88
N LEU A 107 10.83 18.54 1.02
CA LEU A 107 11.03 17.21 1.60
C LEU A 107 11.28 17.26 3.11
N ASN A 108 11.31 18.45 3.73
CA ASN A 108 11.61 18.65 5.15
C ASN A 108 12.98 18.07 5.56
N VAL A 109 13.98 18.19 4.68
CA VAL A 109 15.34 17.70 4.93
C VAL A 109 16.08 18.66 5.85
N GLU A 110 16.74 18.11 6.86
CA GLU A 110 17.63 18.84 7.77
C GLU A 110 19.09 18.72 7.32
N HIS A 111 19.58 17.48 7.17
CA HIS A 111 20.93 17.21 6.70
C HIS A 111 20.97 16.15 5.59
N VAL A 112 21.91 16.32 4.66
CA VAL A 112 22.21 15.32 3.63
C VAL A 112 23.71 15.12 3.49
N TYR A 113 24.12 13.87 3.63
CA TYR A 113 25.50 13.41 3.50
C TYR A 113 25.65 12.47 2.30
N PHE A 114 26.60 12.78 1.42
CA PHE A 114 27.14 11.89 0.41
C PHE A 114 28.35 11.17 0.98
N THR A 115 28.39 9.85 0.95
CA THR A 115 29.53 9.08 1.45
C THR A 115 29.78 7.83 0.60
N GLY A 116 30.90 7.15 0.84
CA GLY A 116 31.15 5.84 0.28
C GLY A 116 30.08 4.84 0.73
N SER A 117 29.77 3.86 -0.13
CA SER A 117 28.75 2.86 0.19
C SER A 117 29.11 2.03 1.43
N ASN A 118 30.40 1.86 1.72
CA ASN A 118 30.91 1.35 2.99
C ASN A 118 31.12 2.52 3.98
N VAL A 119 30.30 2.55 5.02
CA VAL A 119 30.26 3.65 6.00
C VAL A 119 31.27 3.48 7.15
N THR A 120 32.12 2.46 7.12
CA THR A 120 33.06 2.18 8.23
C THR A 120 34.00 3.35 8.51
N ASN A 121 34.54 3.99 7.47
CA ASN A 121 35.42 5.14 7.65
C ASN A 121 34.64 6.42 7.95
N PHE A 122 33.44 6.57 7.38
CA PHE A 122 32.53 7.65 7.76
C PHE A 122 32.22 7.60 9.27
N LEU A 123 31.91 6.42 9.82
CA LEU A 123 31.71 6.20 11.26
C LEU A 123 32.90 6.64 12.12
N LYS A 124 34.14 6.46 11.67
CA LYS A 124 35.32 6.91 12.41
C LYS A 124 35.46 8.43 12.44
N ASN A 125 35.01 9.11 11.38
CA ASN A 125 34.95 10.58 11.33
C ASN A 125 33.81 11.15 12.17
N LEU A 126 32.70 10.42 12.31
CA LEU A 126 31.57 10.79 13.14
C LEU A 126 31.91 10.84 14.64
N GLU A 127 32.96 10.14 15.09
CA GLU A 127 33.42 10.18 16.48
C GLU A 127 34.27 11.42 16.80
N SER A 128 34.74 12.16 15.78
CA SER A 128 35.63 13.33 15.94
C SER A 128 34.98 14.68 15.63
N HIS A 129 33.73 14.72 15.17
CA HIS A 129 33.00 15.93 14.76
C HIS A 129 31.65 16.09 15.50
N ASP A 130 31.14 17.32 15.50
CA ASP A 130 29.97 17.82 16.26
C ASP A 130 28.63 17.41 15.59
N MET A 131 28.36 16.10 15.48
CA MET A 131 27.11 15.54 14.96
C MET A 131 26.25 14.93 16.06
N SER A 132 24.92 14.91 15.85
CA SER A 132 23.92 14.37 16.79
C SER A 132 24.16 12.88 17.09
N GLU A 133 23.79 12.42 18.28
CA GLU A 133 23.93 11.00 18.66
C GLU A 133 22.98 10.11 17.84
N GLU A 134 21.83 10.66 17.45
CA GLU A 134 20.79 10.05 16.63
C GLU A 134 21.34 9.71 15.24
N THR A 135 22.07 10.63 14.61
CA THR A 135 22.72 10.36 13.31
C THR A 135 23.79 9.27 13.45
N LYS A 136 24.55 9.25 14.54
CA LYS A 136 25.54 8.18 14.79
C LYS A 136 24.86 6.82 14.95
N GLU A 137 23.74 6.76 15.66
CA GLU A 137 22.95 5.52 15.79
C GLU A 137 22.42 5.04 14.44
N PHE A 138 21.88 5.96 13.62
CA PHE A 138 21.42 5.61 12.28
C PHE A 138 22.55 5.05 11.41
N VAL A 139 23.72 5.69 11.38
CA VAL A 139 24.85 5.21 10.57
C VAL A 139 25.36 3.86 11.06
N ARG A 140 25.34 3.59 12.37
CA ARG A 140 25.67 2.25 12.91
C ARG A 140 24.64 1.19 12.52
N TYR A 141 23.37 1.57 12.37
CA TYR A 141 22.31 0.69 11.89
C TYR A 141 22.50 0.29 10.41
N ILE A 142 23.24 1.08 9.63
CA ILE A 142 23.54 0.77 8.24
C ILE A 142 24.48 -0.44 8.15
N ASN A 143 23.93 -1.61 7.84
CA ASN A 143 24.73 -2.82 7.57
C ASN A 143 25.34 -2.74 6.16
N THR A 144 26.68 -2.66 6.07
CA THR A 144 27.40 -2.61 4.79
C THR A 144 28.27 -3.84 4.61
N ASP A 145 28.13 -4.54 3.48
CA ASP A 145 29.14 -5.51 3.04
C ASP A 145 30.47 -4.78 2.82
N SER A 146 31.55 -5.30 3.40
CA SER A 146 32.90 -4.73 3.32
C SER A 146 33.48 -4.68 1.90
N THR A 147 32.78 -5.27 0.93
CA THR A 147 33.15 -5.36 -0.50
C THR A 147 32.29 -4.46 -1.39
N SER A 148 31.48 -3.58 -0.82
CA SER A 148 30.51 -2.77 -1.57
C SER A 148 31.16 -1.51 -2.18
N ASP A 149 31.56 -1.60 -3.44
CA ASP A 149 31.98 -0.44 -4.24
C ASP A 149 30.80 0.53 -4.50
N GLY A 150 31.09 1.83 -4.62
CA GLY A 150 30.14 2.90 -4.96
C GLY A 150 29.87 3.89 -3.83
N TYR A 151 28.82 4.70 -3.98
CA TYR A 151 28.46 5.81 -3.09
C TYR A 151 27.09 5.59 -2.44
N ARG A 152 26.70 6.43 -1.48
CA ARG A 152 25.37 6.44 -0.87
C ARG A 152 25.00 7.82 -0.35
N LEU A 153 23.70 8.03 -0.17
CA LEU A 153 23.13 9.14 0.58
C LEU A 153 22.74 8.69 1.98
N ILE A 154 22.91 9.58 2.93
CA ILE A 154 22.34 9.53 4.29
C ILE A 154 21.59 10.85 4.46
N VAL A 155 20.30 10.77 4.73
CA VAL A 155 19.38 11.90 4.79
C VAL A 155 18.74 11.91 6.16
N GLU A 156 18.78 13.06 6.81
CA GLU A 156 18.12 13.37 8.07
C GLU A 156 16.98 14.35 7.78
N TYR A 157 15.81 14.06 8.32
CA TYR A 157 14.60 14.86 8.17
C TYR A 157 14.27 15.59 9.47
N THR A 158 13.68 16.77 9.36
CA THR A 158 13.34 17.63 10.50
C THR A 158 12.32 17.02 11.48
N ASP A 159 11.63 15.95 11.08
CA ASP A 159 10.70 15.20 11.93
C ASP A 159 11.37 14.03 12.68
N GLY A 160 12.69 13.89 12.57
CA GLY A 160 13.48 12.83 13.19
C GLY A 160 13.50 11.52 12.39
N GLU A 161 12.95 11.50 11.17
CA GLU A 161 13.13 10.38 10.26
C GLU A 161 14.53 10.41 9.62
N TYR A 162 15.03 9.23 9.28
CA TYR A 162 16.29 9.04 8.57
C TYR A 162 16.09 8.13 7.37
N ALA A 163 16.79 8.39 6.27
CA ALA A 163 16.86 7.47 5.15
C ALA A 163 18.27 7.33 4.62
N THR A 164 18.54 6.18 4.03
CA THR A 164 19.79 5.96 3.31
C THR A 164 19.56 5.22 2.00
N LEU A 165 20.29 5.63 0.97
CA LEU A 165 20.14 5.10 -0.38
C LEU A 165 21.50 4.91 -1.03
N LYS A 166 21.81 3.71 -1.53
CA LYS A 166 23.02 3.49 -2.32
C LYS A 166 22.89 4.18 -3.68
N LEU A 167 23.91 4.95 -4.05
CA LEU A 167 24.04 5.62 -5.34
C LEU A 167 24.81 4.72 -6.31
N GLY A 168 24.37 4.64 -7.55
CA GLY A 168 24.94 3.73 -8.56
C GLY A 168 24.35 2.32 -8.55
N ALA A 169 23.45 1.99 -7.62
CA ALA A 169 22.40 1.02 -7.89
C ALA A 169 21.18 1.84 -8.30
N ASN A 170 20.68 1.68 -9.53
CA ASN A 170 19.25 1.89 -9.74
C ASN A 170 18.56 1.13 -8.59
N THR A 171 17.82 1.81 -7.72
CA THR A 171 16.82 1.13 -6.90
C THR A 171 16.02 0.33 -7.91
N LEU A 172 16.26 -0.99 -8.00
CA LEU A 172 15.73 -1.80 -9.08
C LEU A 172 14.22 -1.81 -8.88
N MET A 173 13.57 -0.89 -9.59
CA MET A 173 12.16 -0.63 -9.48
C MET A 173 11.51 -1.20 -10.72
N TYR A 174 10.79 -2.28 -10.49
CA TYR A 174 10.02 -2.96 -11.51
C TYR A 174 8.61 -2.41 -11.48
N GLN A 175 8.25 -1.67 -12.53
CA GLN A 175 6.93 -1.10 -12.70
C GLN A 175 6.09 -2.01 -13.58
N TYR A 176 4.89 -2.32 -13.11
CA TYR A 176 3.93 -3.17 -13.79
C TYR A 176 2.67 -2.36 -14.06
N TYR A 177 2.46 -2.08 -15.34
CA TYR A 177 1.27 -1.42 -15.85
C TYR A 177 0.22 -2.44 -16.27
N TYR A 178 -1.02 -1.98 -16.43
CA TYR A 178 -2.11 -2.80 -16.91
C TYR A 178 -1.86 -3.33 -18.33
N THR A 179 -1.98 -4.64 -18.51
CA THR A 179 -1.83 -5.33 -19.82
C THR A 179 -3.03 -6.17 -20.21
N GLY A 180 -4.05 -6.27 -19.34
CA GLY A 180 -5.15 -7.23 -19.49
C GLY A 180 -4.80 -8.68 -19.13
N ASN A 181 -3.58 -8.92 -18.65
CA ASN A 181 -3.13 -10.23 -18.19
C ASN A 181 -2.11 -10.10 -17.05
N TYR A 182 -1.72 -11.22 -16.44
CA TYR A 182 -0.66 -11.21 -15.44
C TYR A 182 0.72 -10.96 -16.07
N GLN A 183 1.63 -10.44 -15.26
CA GLN A 183 3.05 -10.33 -15.55
C GLN A 183 3.84 -11.14 -14.51
N THR A 184 5.09 -11.49 -14.81
CA THR A 184 5.92 -12.28 -13.89
C THR A 184 7.11 -11.45 -13.42
N PHE A 185 7.33 -11.42 -12.12
CA PHE A 185 8.56 -10.95 -11.49
C PHE A 185 9.32 -12.15 -10.95
N THR A 186 10.58 -12.29 -11.33
CA THR A 186 11.49 -13.27 -10.68
C THR A 186 12.47 -12.49 -9.83
N VAL A 187 12.48 -12.77 -8.54
CA VAL A 187 13.31 -12.06 -7.57
C VAL A 187 14.78 -12.20 -7.96
N PRO A 188 15.47 -11.11 -8.34
CA PRO A 188 16.83 -11.18 -8.84
C PRO A 188 17.84 -11.48 -7.74
N GLU A 189 17.63 -10.96 -6.53
CA GLU A 189 18.49 -11.15 -5.36
C GLU A 189 17.66 -11.30 -4.08
N SER A 190 18.19 -12.01 -3.09
CA SER A 190 17.49 -12.15 -1.81
C SER A 190 17.58 -10.84 -1.02
N GLY A 191 16.47 -10.37 -0.46
CA GLY A 191 16.47 -9.16 0.36
C GLY A 191 15.07 -8.64 0.64
N LEU A 192 15.02 -7.44 1.23
CA LEU A 192 13.78 -6.73 1.51
C LEU A 192 13.31 -6.00 0.24
N TYR A 193 12.06 -6.22 -0.12
CA TYR A 193 11.40 -5.56 -1.25
C TYR A 193 10.19 -4.78 -0.77
N ARG A 194 10.07 -3.53 -1.20
CA ARG A 194 8.85 -2.74 -1.07
C ARG A 194 7.95 -3.07 -2.25
N ILE A 195 6.71 -3.47 -1.97
CA ILE A 195 5.67 -3.67 -2.97
C ILE A 195 4.60 -2.61 -2.76
N GLU A 196 4.20 -1.97 -3.85
CA GLU A 196 3.11 -1.00 -3.88
C GLU A 196 2.10 -1.40 -4.95
N ALA A 197 0.82 -1.28 -4.65
CA ALA A 197 -0.25 -1.59 -5.57
C ALA A 197 -1.34 -0.51 -5.50
N TRP A 198 -1.83 -0.11 -6.66
CA TRP A 198 -3.00 0.75 -6.82
C TRP A 198 -4.08 -0.06 -7.55
N GLY A 199 -5.25 -0.20 -6.94
CA GLY A 199 -6.42 -0.78 -7.61
C GLY A 199 -6.94 0.14 -8.71
N ALA A 200 -7.73 -0.40 -9.64
CA ALA A 200 -8.27 0.39 -10.74
C ALA A 200 -9.59 1.08 -10.37
N ALA A 201 -9.89 2.20 -11.04
CA ALA A 201 -11.17 2.87 -10.89
C ALA A 201 -12.32 2.10 -11.57
N GLY A 202 -13.53 2.27 -11.05
CA GLY A 202 -14.76 1.95 -11.76
C GLY A 202 -15.00 2.86 -12.96
N GLY A 203 -15.87 2.41 -13.86
CA GLY A 203 -16.28 3.13 -15.05
C GLY A 203 -17.37 4.14 -14.77
N GLY A 204 -17.39 5.19 -15.59
CA GLY A 204 -18.31 6.31 -15.52
C GLY A 204 -17.65 7.56 -14.97
N GLU A 205 -18.28 8.71 -15.19
CA GLU A 205 -17.84 10.01 -14.65
C GLU A 205 -17.78 9.99 -13.12
N HIS A 206 -18.62 9.16 -12.48
CA HIS A 206 -18.68 9.01 -11.02
C HIS A 206 -18.31 7.58 -10.58
N GLY A 207 -17.47 6.88 -11.36
CA GLY A 207 -16.91 5.59 -10.94
C GLY A 207 -16.03 5.74 -9.70
N GLY A 208 -16.12 4.81 -8.76
CA GLY A 208 -15.31 4.83 -7.55
C GLY A 208 -13.83 4.64 -7.88
N HIS A 209 -12.94 5.38 -7.23
CA HIS A 209 -11.49 5.23 -7.41
C HIS A 209 -10.96 3.97 -6.72
N GLY A 210 -9.82 3.47 -7.20
CA GLY A 210 -9.13 2.33 -6.60
C GLY A 210 -8.33 2.70 -5.35
N ALA A 211 -8.18 1.73 -4.45
CA ALA A 211 -7.40 1.84 -3.22
C ALA A 211 -5.89 1.73 -3.48
N TYR A 212 -5.10 2.02 -2.44
CA TYR A 212 -3.66 1.80 -2.41
C TYR A 212 -3.29 0.82 -1.29
N ALA A 213 -2.36 -0.09 -1.59
CA ALA A 213 -1.76 -1.00 -0.62
C ALA A 213 -0.25 -1.03 -0.82
N ALA A 214 0.52 -0.91 0.26
CA ALA A 214 1.98 -1.04 0.20
C ALA A 214 2.55 -1.68 1.46
N GLY A 215 3.77 -2.20 1.34
CA GLY A 215 4.57 -2.67 2.47
C GLY A 215 5.88 -3.28 2.03
N SER A 216 6.71 -3.67 3.00
CA SER A 216 8.00 -4.30 2.77
C SER A 216 7.99 -5.77 3.15
N VAL A 217 8.53 -6.64 2.30
CA VAL A 217 8.56 -8.10 2.52
C VAL A 217 9.90 -8.67 2.10
N TYR A 218 10.43 -9.62 2.87
CA TYR A 218 11.66 -10.33 2.50
C TYR A 218 11.35 -11.39 1.43
N LEU A 219 12.09 -11.36 0.33
CA LEU A 219 11.95 -12.30 -0.77
C LEU A 219 13.28 -13.00 -1.03
N ASN A 220 13.22 -14.30 -1.32
CA ASN A 220 14.39 -15.08 -1.70
C ASN A 220 14.62 -14.99 -3.21
N LYS A 221 15.90 -14.91 -3.62
CA LYS A 221 16.32 -15.04 -5.02
C LYS A 221 15.66 -16.22 -5.71
N GLY A 222 15.20 -15.99 -6.93
CA GLY A 222 14.53 -17.00 -7.76
C GLY A 222 13.05 -17.23 -7.43
N THR A 223 12.52 -16.64 -6.34
CA THR A 223 11.07 -16.67 -6.07
C THR A 223 10.32 -16.00 -7.22
N LYS A 224 9.28 -16.66 -7.72
CA LYS A 224 8.40 -16.10 -8.76
C LYS A 224 7.19 -15.47 -8.10
N LEU A 225 6.93 -14.22 -8.46
CA LEU A 225 5.72 -13.47 -8.12
C LEU A 225 4.93 -13.19 -9.39
N TYR A 226 3.61 -13.35 -9.30
CA TYR A 226 2.69 -13.07 -10.40
C TYR A 226 1.93 -11.80 -10.13
N ILE A 227 2.07 -10.83 -11.03
CA ILE A 227 1.59 -9.47 -10.87
C ILE A 227 0.33 -9.31 -11.69
N TYR A 228 -0.80 -9.12 -11.02
CA TYR A 228 -2.09 -8.87 -11.64
C TYR A 228 -2.43 -7.41 -11.45
N VAL A 229 -2.50 -6.64 -12.54
CA VAL A 229 -2.79 -5.21 -12.48
C VAL A 229 -4.22 -4.98 -12.92
N GLY A 230 -5.02 -4.28 -12.11
CA GLY A 230 -6.45 -4.09 -12.37
C GLY A 230 -6.72 -3.24 -13.61
N GLY A 231 -7.73 -3.63 -14.40
CA GLY A 231 -8.24 -2.81 -15.50
C GLY A 231 -9.29 -1.82 -15.01
N LYS A 232 -9.25 -0.57 -15.53
CA LYS A 232 -10.31 0.41 -15.28
C LYS A 232 -11.66 -0.14 -15.78
N GLY A 233 -12.72 0.13 -15.03
CA GLY A 233 -14.09 -0.09 -15.49
C GLY A 233 -14.41 0.68 -16.77
N ALA A 234 -15.04 0.04 -17.74
CA ALA A 234 -15.59 0.75 -18.90
C ALA A 234 -16.83 1.57 -18.50
N ASP A 235 -16.97 2.76 -19.06
CA ASP A 235 -17.96 3.75 -18.60
C ASP A 235 -19.42 3.32 -18.83
N SER A 236 -19.67 2.49 -19.83
CA SER A 236 -21.00 1.97 -20.15
C SER A 236 -20.87 0.60 -20.80
N SER A 237 -20.52 -0.41 -20.00
CA SER A 237 -20.31 -1.77 -20.49
C SER A 237 -20.82 -2.85 -19.53
N ARG A 238 -21.26 -3.95 -20.13
CA ARG A 238 -21.62 -5.21 -19.44
C ARG A 238 -20.44 -6.17 -19.34
N THR A 239 -19.31 -5.83 -19.94
CA THR A 239 -18.09 -6.63 -19.88
C THR A 239 -17.41 -6.42 -18.55
N ASP A 240 -16.95 -7.51 -17.96
CA ASP A 240 -16.13 -7.46 -16.76
C ASP A 240 -14.77 -6.82 -17.11
N SER A 241 -14.24 -6.00 -16.20
CA SER A 241 -12.88 -5.51 -16.26
C SER A 241 -11.92 -6.51 -15.65
N PHE A 242 -10.71 -6.56 -16.20
CA PHE A 242 -9.70 -7.52 -15.78
C PHE A 242 -9.40 -7.43 -14.28
N ASN A 243 -9.17 -8.59 -13.69
CA ASN A 243 -8.91 -8.82 -12.27
C ASN A 243 -10.06 -8.46 -11.33
N GLY A 244 -11.27 -8.88 -11.71
CA GLY A 244 -12.41 -8.99 -10.80
C GLY A 244 -13.37 -7.80 -10.78
N GLY A 245 -13.22 -6.82 -11.67
CA GLY A 245 -14.20 -5.75 -11.84
C GLY A 245 -15.43 -6.26 -12.59
N ALA A 246 -16.61 -6.24 -11.98
CA ALA A 246 -17.82 -6.75 -12.62
C ALA A 246 -18.38 -5.77 -13.66
N GLY A 247 -18.94 -6.26 -14.76
CA GLY A 247 -19.67 -5.45 -15.72
C GLY A 247 -20.90 -4.78 -15.10
N GLY A 248 -21.28 -3.62 -15.63
CA GLY A 248 -22.55 -2.97 -15.31
C GLY A 248 -23.73 -3.64 -16.03
N SER A 249 -24.91 -3.05 -15.89
CA SER A 249 -26.14 -3.49 -16.58
C SER A 249 -26.92 -2.30 -17.09
N GLY A 250 -27.92 -2.53 -17.93
CA GLY A 250 -28.82 -1.48 -18.40
C GLY A 250 -29.77 -1.94 -19.49
N SER A 251 -30.77 -1.10 -19.77
CA SER A 251 -31.82 -1.35 -20.78
C SER A 251 -31.85 -0.30 -21.87
N MET A 252 -32.63 -0.61 -22.91
CA MET A 252 -33.06 0.37 -23.92
C MET A 252 -34.15 1.27 -23.33
N ARG A 253 -34.21 2.53 -23.77
CA ARG A 253 -35.32 3.44 -23.44
C ARG A 253 -36.62 2.91 -24.05
N ALA A 254 -37.72 3.06 -23.30
CA ALA A 254 -39.05 2.53 -23.64
C ALA A 254 -39.76 3.26 -24.79
N ASP A 255 -39.29 4.45 -25.16
CA ASP A 255 -40.02 5.39 -26.02
C ASP A 255 -39.69 5.27 -27.51
N GLY A 256 -38.84 4.32 -27.91
CA GLY A 256 -38.47 4.11 -29.31
C GLY A 256 -37.74 5.30 -29.98
N GLY A 257 -37.45 6.37 -29.22
CA GLY A 257 -36.60 7.49 -29.62
C GLY A 257 -35.13 7.21 -29.31
N ASN A 258 -34.23 7.92 -29.98
CA ASN A 258 -32.77 7.73 -30.03
C ASN A 258 -32.10 6.88 -28.91
N ARG A 259 -31.32 5.89 -29.38
CA ARG A 259 -30.68 4.75 -28.71
C ARG A 259 -29.63 5.09 -27.63
N ASP A 260 -29.90 5.99 -26.70
CA ASP A 260 -28.99 6.21 -25.57
C ASP A 260 -29.17 5.07 -24.57
N GLN A 261 -28.19 4.17 -24.53
CA GLN A 261 -28.15 3.05 -23.58
C GLN A 261 -27.90 3.60 -22.17
N MET A 262 -28.84 3.37 -21.24
CA MET A 262 -28.63 3.73 -19.82
C MET A 262 -27.91 2.58 -19.12
N ILE A 263 -26.67 2.32 -19.53
CA ILE A 263 -25.83 1.25 -18.98
C ILE A 263 -24.97 1.83 -17.84
N GLY A 264 -25.00 1.17 -16.69
CA GLY A 264 -24.08 1.46 -15.59
C GLY A 264 -22.65 1.10 -15.94
N GLY A 265 -21.70 1.78 -15.31
CA GLY A 265 -20.28 1.50 -15.47
C GLY A 265 -19.90 0.12 -14.92
N ALA A 266 -18.87 -0.48 -15.50
CA ALA A 266 -18.22 -1.65 -14.92
C ALA A 266 -17.41 -1.25 -13.68
N GLY A 267 -17.25 -2.15 -12.72
CA GLY A 267 -16.31 -2.00 -11.61
C GLY A 267 -14.86 -2.09 -12.08
N GLY A 268 -13.95 -1.47 -11.33
CA GLY A 268 -12.51 -1.57 -11.53
C GLY A 268 -11.95 -2.86 -10.97
N GLY A 269 -10.91 -3.38 -11.61
CA GLY A 269 -10.15 -4.53 -11.13
C GLY A 269 -9.26 -4.23 -9.92
N ALA A 270 -8.98 -5.25 -9.12
CA ALA A 270 -7.94 -5.17 -8.09
C ALA A 270 -6.55 -5.16 -8.73
N SER A 271 -5.55 -4.65 -8.01
CA SER A 271 -4.14 -4.92 -8.31
C SER A 271 -3.54 -5.75 -7.20
N ASP A 272 -2.90 -6.86 -7.53
CA ASP A 272 -2.40 -7.81 -6.53
C ASP A 272 -1.14 -8.56 -6.97
N VAL A 273 -0.45 -9.11 -5.97
CA VAL A 273 0.71 -9.97 -6.16
C VAL A 273 0.40 -11.36 -5.59
N ARG A 274 0.61 -12.40 -6.40
CA ARG A 274 0.33 -13.80 -6.08
C ARG A 274 1.58 -14.67 -6.08
N LEU A 275 1.53 -15.74 -5.29
CA LEU A 275 2.50 -16.85 -5.37
C LEU A 275 2.08 -17.96 -6.34
N SER A 276 0.83 -17.97 -6.80
CA SER A 276 0.31 -18.94 -7.77
C SER A 276 -0.48 -18.28 -8.89
N LEU A 277 -0.44 -18.89 -10.07
CA LEU A 277 -1.23 -18.50 -11.24
C LEU A 277 -2.67 -18.96 -11.16
N GLY A 278 -3.52 -18.24 -11.88
CA GLY A 278 -4.92 -18.59 -12.16
C GLY A 278 -5.92 -17.77 -11.37
N ASP A 279 -7.21 -18.06 -11.61
CA ASP A 279 -8.36 -17.38 -11.00
C ASP A 279 -9.27 -18.39 -10.27
N ASN A 280 -8.65 -19.34 -9.58
CA ASN A 280 -9.34 -20.30 -8.72
C ASN A 280 -9.11 -19.94 -7.24
N THR A 281 -9.83 -20.61 -6.34
CA THR A 281 -9.74 -20.39 -4.89
C THR A 281 -8.31 -20.45 -4.36
N PHE A 282 -7.47 -21.37 -4.84
CA PHE A 282 -6.09 -21.50 -4.42
C PHE A 282 -5.24 -20.30 -4.88
N ALA A 283 -5.40 -19.87 -6.13
CA ALA A 283 -4.69 -18.70 -6.66
C ALA A 283 -5.10 -17.41 -5.92
N TYR A 284 -6.39 -17.25 -5.61
CA TYR A 284 -6.87 -16.14 -4.80
C TYR A 284 -6.44 -16.21 -3.33
N ALA A 285 -6.30 -17.41 -2.76
CA ALA A 285 -5.69 -17.58 -1.44
C ALA A 285 -4.19 -17.28 -1.43
N SER A 286 -3.52 -17.32 -2.59
CA SER A 286 -2.08 -17.07 -2.73
C SER A 286 -1.69 -15.59 -2.85
N ARG A 287 -2.66 -14.67 -2.74
CA ARG A 287 -2.43 -13.22 -2.82
C ARG A 287 -1.77 -12.74 -1.53
N ILE A 288 -0.60 -12.12 -1.67
CA ILE A 288 0.18 -11.63 -0.52
C ILE A 288 -0.05 -10.14 -0.24
N ILE A 289 -0.46 -9.39 -1.26
CA ILE A 289 -0.89 -7.98 -1.18
C ILE A 289 -1.94 -7.71 -2.27
N VAL A 290 -2.98 -6.95 -1.93
CA VAL A 290 -4.11 -6.60 -2.79
C VAL A 290 -4.53 -5.17 -2.53
N ALA A 291 -4.57 -4.34 -3.57
CA ALA A 291 -5.22 -3.04 -3.59
C ALA A 291 -6.57 -3.17 -4.33
N ALA A 292 -7.66 -2.83 -3.65
CA ALA A 292 -9.01 -3.00 -4.18
C ALA A 292 -9.37 -2.03 -5.31
N GLY A 293 -10.17 -2.50 -6.27
CA GLY A 293 -10.79 -1.67 -7.29
C GLY A 293 -12.09 -1.02 -6.80
N GLY A 294 -12.43 0.12 -7.41
CA GLY A 294 -13.69 0.82 -7.13
C GLY A 294 -14.88 0.26 -7.90
N GLY A 295 -16.09 0.52 -7.42
CA GLY A 295 -17.34 0.15 -8.08
C GLY A 295 -17.68 1.07 -9.26
N GLY A 296 -18.41 0.55 -10.24
CA GLY A 296 -18.87 1.33 -11.39
C GLY A 296 -20.09 2.20 -11.06
N GLN A 297 -20.27 3.27 -11.81
CA GLN A 297 -21.43 4.15 -11.63
C GLN A 297 -22.74 3.44 -11.98
N GLY A 298 -23.82 3.80 -11.29
CA GLY A 298 -25.19 3.52 -11.72
C GLY A 298 -25.70 4.57 -12.71
N ALA A 299 -26.84 4.28 -13.34
CA ALA A 299 -27.51 5.22 -14.22
C ALA A 299 -27.98 6.48 -13.48
N SER A 300 -28.15 7.57 -14.22
CA SER A 300 -28.39 8.92 -13.69
C SER A 300 -27.27 9.47 -12.79
N GLY A 301 -26.03 8.98 -12.97
CA GLY A 301 -24.87 9.50 -12.26
C GLY A 301 -24.77 9.05 -10.81
N ASN A 302 -25.47 7.99 -10.41
CA ASN A 302 -25.29 7.41 -9.07
C ASN A 302 -23.85 6.91 -8.92
N ALA A 303 -23.07 7.54 -8.04
CA ALA A 303 -21.65 7.26 -7.88
C ALA A 303 -21.39 5.79 -7.52
N GLY A 304 -20.25 5.25 -7.96
CA GLY A 304 -19.71 3.98 -7.50
C GLY A 304 -18.88 4.15 -6.22
N GLY A 305 -18.83 3.12 -5.38
CA GLY A 305 -18.09 3.14 -4.11
C GLY A 305 -16.60 2.96 -4.35
N ALA A 306 -15.75 3.69 -3.66
CA ALA A 306 -14.30 3.56 -3.78
C ALA A 306 -13.81 2.19 -3.28
N GLY A 307 -12.69 1.72 -3.86
CA GLY A 307 -11.95 0.58 -3.32
C GLY A 307 -11.53 0.89 -1.89
N GLY A 308 -11.65 -0.08 -0.98
CA GLY A 308 -11.41 0.18 0.43
C GLY A 308 -10.12 -0.42 0.97
N ALA A 309 -9.75 0.00 2.18
CA ALA A 309 -8.75 -0.66 3.00
C ALA A 309 -9.29 -2.02 3.50
N LEU A 310 -9.48 -2.21 4.81
CA LEU A 310 -10.02 -3.48 5.34
C LEU A 310 -11.47 -3.74 4.90
N GLN A 311 -12.24 -2.68 4.66
CA GLN A 311 -13.62 -2.72 4.21
C GLN A 311 -13.73 -1.91 2.91
N GLY A 312 -14.33 -2.49 1.88
CA GLY A 312 -14.74 -1.75 0.70
C GLY A 312 -15.74 -0.66 1.06
N LEU A 313 -15.78 0.40 0.24
CA LEU A 313 -16.68 1.50 0.52
C LEU A 313 -17.99 1.36 -0.26
N PRO A 314 -19.14 1.62 0.39
CA PRO A 314 -20.40 1.81 -0.30
C PRO A 314 -20.43 3.19 -0.99
N THR A 315 -21.55 3.53 -1.59
CA THR A 315 -21.81 4.87 -2.12
C THR A 315 -22.59 5.69 -1.08
N SER A 316 -22.50 7.02 -1.13
CA SER A 316 -23.22 7.93 -0.24
C SER A 316 -24.72 8.09 -0.55
N SER A 317 -25.22 7.51 -1.64
CA SER A 317 -26.64 7.57 -2.05
C SER A 317 -27.48 6.47 -1.38
N SER A 318 -27.61 6.54 -0.05
CA SER A 318 -28.40 5.57 0.73
C SER A 318 -29.46 6.19 1.63
N THR A 319 -30.06 7.32 1.26
CA THR A 319 -31.25 7.83 1.95
C THR A 319 -32.54 7.37 1.28
N ALA A 320 -33.09 6.29 1.86
CA ALA A 320 -34.50 5.96 2.08
C ALA A 320 -35.59 6.34 1.04
N SER A 321 -36.35 5.30 0.65
CA SER A 321 -37.76 5.34 0.22
C SER A 321 -38.13 5.87 -1.17
N ASP A 322 -37.21 5.92 -2.13
CA ASP A 322 -37.62 6.13 -3.51
C ASP A 322 -38.21 4.84 -4.11
N VAL A 323 -39.48 4.88 -4.49
CA VAL A 323 -40.17 3.76 -5.17
C VAL A 323 -39.50 3.42 -6.50
N THR A 324 -38.72 4.38 -7.02
CA THR A 324 -38.12 4.39 -8.35
C THR A 324 -36.62 4.12 -8.37
N ASN A 325 -35.81 4.50 -7.37
CA ASN A 325 -34.35 4.34 -7.44
C ASN A 325 -33.87 2.97 -6.94
N GLY A 326 -32.97 2.34 -7.71
CA GLY A 326 -32.22 1.17 -7.26
C GLY A 326 -31.13 1.57 -6.26
N ARG A 327 -30.93 0.79 -5.21
CA ARG A 327 -29.94 1.09 -4.17
C ARG A 327 -28.57 0.56 -4.55
N SER A 328 -27.52 1.23 -4.08
CA SER A 328 -26.14 0.82 -4.33
C SER A 328 -25.75 -0.45 -3.57
N GLY A 329 -24.70 -1.11 -4.06
CA GLY A 329 -24.07 -2.22 -3.38
C GLY A 329 -23.43 -1.81 -2.04
N VAL A 330 -23.14 -2.80 -1.22
CA VAL A 330 -22.36 -2.65 0.01
C VAL A 330 -20.91 -3.02 -0.29
N GLY A 331 -19.96 -2.35 0.37
CA GLY A 331 -18.56 -2.68 0.27
C GLY A 331 -18.21 -4.07 0.82
N ALA A 332 -17.11 -4.63 0.33
CA ALA A 332 -16.65 -5.95 0.76
C ALA A 332 -15.99 -5.94 2.14
N ALA A 333 -15.91 -7.09 2.78
CA ALA A 333 -15.18 -7.28 4.02
C ALA A 333 -14.02 -8.26 3.84
N GLN A 334 -13.12 -8.33 4.83
CA GLN A 334 -12.03 -9.31 4.84
C GLN A 334 -12.50 -10.77 4.75
N THR A 335 -13.76 -11.07 5.11
CA THR A 335 -14.26 -12.46 5.14
C THR A 335 -15.33 -12.79 4.12
N LYS A 336 -15.87 -11.79 3.41
CA LYS A 336 -16.98 -11.99 2.47
C LYS A 336 -17.11 -10.83 1.50
N GLY A 337 -17.67 -11.12 0.33
CA GLY A 337 -18.02 -10.08 -0.63
C GLY A 337 -19.13 -9.17 -0.13
N GLY A 338 -19.16 -7.97 -0.68
CA GLY A 338 -20.16 -6.97 -0.37
C GLY A 338 -21.54 -7.41 -0.85
N ALA A 339 -22.58 -7.16 -0.06
CA ALA A 339 -23.95 -7.48 -0.46
C ALA A 339 -24.37 -6.63 -1.66
N GLY A 340 -25.11 -7.21 -2.61
CA GLY A 340 -25.64 -6.46 -3.73
C GLY A 340 -26.77 -5.52 -3.30
N GLY A 341 -26.94 -4.46 -4.09
CA GLY A 341 -27.91 -3.42 -3.87
C GLY A 341 -29.34 -3.90 -4.12
N ILE A 342 -30.29 -3.28 -3.42
CA ILE A 342 -31.71 -3.64 -3.51
C ILE A 342 -32.31 -2.98 -4.75
N ALA A 343 -33.13 -3.71 -5.52
CA ALA A 343 -33.90 -3.13 -6.62
C ALA A 343 -34.90 -2.07 -6.12
N ALA A 344 -35.29 -1.15 -6.99
CA ALA A 344 -36.41 -0.25 -6.72
C ALA A 344 -37.68 -1.02 -6.34
N ALA A 345 -38.50 -0.47 -5.43
CA ALA A 345 -39.69 -1.16 -4.91
C ALA A 345 -40.67 -1.56 -6.02
N ALA A 346 -40.78 -0.75 -7.09
CA ALA A 346 -41.57 -1.04 -8.28
C ALA A 346 -41.16 -2.35 -9.00
N TYR A 347 -39.95 -2.87 -8.75
CA TYR A 347 -39.42 -4.10 -9.34
C TYR A 347 -38.88 -5.11 -8.34
N ALA A 348 -39.16 -4.92 -7.04
CA ALA A 348 -38.68 -5.83 -6.00
C ALA A 348 -39.17 -7.28 -6.22
N SER A 349 -40.35 -7.46 -6.80
CA SER A 349 -40.92 -8.77 -7.17
C SER A 349 -40.26 -9.42 -8.40
N ASN A 350 -39.46 -8.69 -9.18
CA ASN A 350 -38.86 -9.16 -10.43
C ASN A 350 -37.42 -9.69 -10.24
N GLY A 351 -36.92 -9.76 -8.99
CA GLY A 351 -35.61 -10.35 -8.70
C GLY A 351 -34.41 -9.55 -9.22
N LEU A 352 -34.54 -8.23 -9.38
CA LEU A 352 -33.53 -7.35 -10.00
C LEU A 352 -32.53 -6.75 -9.01
N ALA A 353 -32.36 -7.37 -7.84
CA ALA A 353 -31.34 -6.95 -6.88
C ALA A 353 -29.94 -7.24 -7.45
N GLY A 354 -28.98 -6.37 -7.13
CA GLY A 354 -27.59 -6.62 -7.44
C GLY A 354 -27.11 -7.92 -6.78
N LYS A 355 -26.16 -8.61 -7.41
CA LYS A 355 -25.52 -9.77 -6.76
C LYS A 355 -24.45 -9.29 -5.78
N ALA A 356 -24.22 -10.11 -4.76
CA ALA A 356 -23.08 -9.92 -3.87
C ALA A 356 -21.77 -10.17 -4.63
N GLY A 357 -20.70 -9.49 -4.21
CA GLY A 357 -19.35 -9.86 -4.60
C GLY A 357 -18.93 -11.19 -3.96
N THR A 358 -17.79 -11.70 -4.39
CA THR A 358 -17.21 -12.96 -3.93
C THR A 358 -15.70 -12.79 -3.72
N LEU A 359 -15.00 -13.88 -3.40
CA LEU A 359 -13.54 -13.86 -3.30
C LEU A 359 -12.96 -13.38 -4.62
N GLY A 360 -12.24 -12.26 -4.59
CA GLY A 360 -11.59 -11.71 -5.77
C GLY A 360 -12.44 -10.90 -6.74
N VAL A 361 -13.76 -11.12 -6.77
CA VAL A 361 -14.61 -10.67 -7.88
C VAL A 361 -15.79 -9.86 -7.35
N GLY A 362 -16.04 -8.70 -7.96
CA GLY A 362 -17.18 -7.84 -7.68
C GLY A 362 -18.52 -8.47 -8.06
N GLY A 363 -19.58 -7.97 -7.45
CA GLY A 363 -20.94 -8.39 -7.74
C GLY A 363 -21.38 -7.90 -9.12
N ARG A 364 -22.03 -8.78 -9.89
CA ARG A 364 -22.65 -8.43 -11.18
C ARG A 364 -24.12 -8.04 -10.95
N PRO A 365 -24.62 -6.95 -11.56
CA PRO A 365 -26.05 -6.69 -11.57
C PRO A 365 -26.81 -7.79 -12.33
N VAL A 366 -28.12 -7.89 -12.10
CA VAL A 366 -28.98 -8.83 -12.81
C VAL A 366 -29.41 -8.25 -14.16
N GLU A 367 -29.18 -9.00 -15.23
CA GLU A 367 -29.74 -8.73 -16.55
C GLU A 367 -31.05 -9.52 -16.72
N SER A 368 -32.14 -8.89 -17.15
CA SER A 368 -33.36 -9.61 -17.56
C SER A 368 -34.11 -8.91 -18.69
N ASP A 369 -34.78 -9.70 -19.52
CA ASP A 369 -35.56 -9.20 -20.66
C ASP A 369 -36.82 -8.42 -20.22
N ALA A 370 -37.28 -8.61 -18.99
CA ALA A 370 -38.37 -7.82 -18.38
C ALA A 370 -37.96 -6.36 -18.09
N ILE A 371 -36.65 -6.05 -18.13
CA ILE A 371 -36.07 -4.71 -17.91
C ILE A 371 -36.20 -3.84 -19.17
N LYS A 372 -36.51 -4.42 -20.34
CA LYS A 372 -36.37 -3.77 -21.68
C LYS A 372 -37.16 -2.47 -21.88
N ASN A 373 -38.15 -2.16 -21.04
CA ASN A 373 -39.01 -0.99 -21.23
C ASN A 373 -39.17 -0.08 -20.00
N VAL A 374 -38.53 -0.33 -18.85
CA VAL A 374 -38.88 0.47 -17.65
C VAL A 374 -37.78 0.64 -16.58
N ALA A 375 -36.61 0.03 -16.72
CA ALA A 375 -35.57 0.06 -15.68
C ALA A 375 -34.22 0.62 -16.17
N GLY A 376 -33.48 1.27 -15.26
CA GLY A 376 -32.16 1.86 -15.55
C GLY A 376 -31.00 0.97 -15.13
N GLY A 377 -29.82 1.28 -15.68
CA GLY A 377 -28.62 0.50 -15.49
C GLY A 377 -27.99 0.62 -14.11
N ALA A 378 -27.55 -0.51 -13.56
CA ALA A 378 -26.83 -0.55 -12.30
C ALA A 378 -25.33 -0.79 -12.53
N GLY A 379 -24.51 -0.22 -11.65
CA GLY A 379 -23.05 -0.35 -11.70
C GLY A 379 -22.55 -1.69 -11.18
N GLY A 380 -21.48 -2.19 -11.77
CA GLY A 380 -20.81 -3.41 -11.32
C GLY A 380 -19.94 -3.17 -10.09
N GLY A 381 -19.84 -4.17 -9.20
CA GLY A 381 -18.95 -4.11 -8.04
C GLY A 381 -17.47 -4.14 -8.42
N GLY A 382 -16.63 -3.46 -7.64
CA GLY A 382 -15.18 -3.47 -7.78
C GLY A 382 -14.55 -4.78 -7.30
N GLY A 383 -13.44 -5.17 -7.93
CA GLY A 383 -12.62 -6.30 -7.48
C GLY A 383 -11.87 -5.97 -6.18
N GLY A 384 -11.38 -7.00 -5.49
CA GLY A 384 -10.60 -6.81 -4.25
C GLY A 384 -10.11 -8.14 -3.72
N TYR A 385 -9.65 -8.17 -2.47
CA TYR A 385 -9.50 -9.41 -1.71
C TYR A 385 -10.84 -10.13 -1.67
N TYR A 386 -11.88 -9.40 -1.25
CA TYR A 386 -13.26 -9.67 -1.62
C TYR A 386 -13.80 -8.52 -2.47
N GLY A 387 -14.63 -8.85 -3.45
CA GLY A 387 -15.25 -7.85 -4.31
C GLY A 387 -16.47 -7.20 -3.67
N GLY A 388 -16.72 -5.95 -4.03
CA GLY A 388 -17.89 -5.18 -3.58
C GLY A 388 -19.18 -5.67 -4.24
N GLY A 389 -20.33 -5.34 -3.65
CA GLY A 389 -21.64 -5.68 -4.23
C GLY A 389 -21.98 -4.85 -5.47
N ALA A 390 -22.80 -5.42 -6.36
CA ALA A 390 -23.36 -4.68 -7.49
C ALA A 390 -24.42 -3.67 -7.03
N GLY A 391 -24.71 -2.65 -7.83
CA GLY A 391 -25.93 -1.86 -7.65
C GLY A 391 -27.20 -2.66 -7.98
N GLY A 392 -28.32 -2.25 -7.39
CA GLY A 392 -29.66 -2.73 -7.75
C GLY A 392 -30.25 -1.91 -8.91
N ALA A 393 -31.08 -2.56 -9.73
CA ALA A 393 -31.77 -1.88 -10.84
C ALA A 393 -32.82 -0.88 -10.32
N GLY A 394 -32.92 0.29 -10.97
CA GLY A 394 -33.96 1.29 -10.70
C GLY A 394 -35.00 1.39 -11.82
N ALA A 395 -35.96 2.29 -11.68
CA ALA A 395 -37.05 2.60 -12.59
C ALA A 395 -36.79 3.87 -13.38
N TYR A 396 -37.40 3.96 -14.56
CA TYR A 396 -37.38 5.15 -15.41
C TYR A 396 -35.96 5.63 -15.71
N GLY A 397 -35.03 4.68 -15.92
CA GLY A 397 -33.65 5.00 -16.25
C GLY A 397 -32.71 5.22 -15.06
N THR A 398 -33.12 4.94 -13.84
CA THR A 398 -32.26 5.04 -12.65
C THR A 398 -31.62 3.70 -12.27
N GLY A 399 -30.51 3.70 -11.53
CA GLY A 399 -29.92 2.48 -10.97
C GLY A 399 -28.78 2.77 -10.00
N GLY A 400 -28.57 1.85 -9.05
CA GLY A 400 -27.56 2.01 -8.00
C GLY A 400 -26.13 1.83 -8.52
N GLY A 401 -25.17 2.44 -7.84
CA GLY A 401 -23.75 2.22 -8.09
C GLY A 401 -23.27 0.89 -7.50
N GLY A 402 -22.23 0.32 -8.10
CA GLY A 402 -21.49 -0.78 -7.48
C GLY A 402 -20.65 -0.26 -6.31
N ALA A 403 -20.34 -1.13 -5.36
CA ALA A 403 -19.42 -0.81 -4.26
C ALA A 403 -18.00 -1.29 -4.55
N GLY A 404 -17.01 -0.74 -3.84
CA GLY A 404 -15.62 -1.16 -3.96
C GLY A 404 -15.31 -2.46 -3.22
N GLY A 405 -14.23 -3.11 -3.63
CA GLY A 405 -13.69 -4.28 -2.93
C GLY A 405 -12.90 -3.91 -1.67
N SER A 406 -12.45 -4.91 -0.92
CA SER A 406 -11.54 -4.73 0.22
C SER A 406 -10.09 -5.04 -0.17
N SER A 407 -9.12 -4.34 0.42
CA SER A 407 -7.69 -4.60 0.25
C SER A 407 -7.20 -5.68 1.22
N PHE A 408 -5.97 -6.18 1.02
CA PHE A 408 -5.36 -7.19 1.88
C PHE A 408 -3.83 -7.03 1.86
N ILE A 409 -3.18 -7.18 3.01
CA ILE A 409 -1.73 -7.28 3.13
C ILE A 409 -1.44 -8.38 4.14
N SER A 410 -0.58 -9.33 3.78
CA SER A 410 -0.21 -10.41 4.70
C SER A 410 0.46 -9.85 5.96
N GLY A 411 -0.06 -10.23 7.12
CA GLY A 411 0.42 -9.79 8.43
C GLY A 411 -0.09 -8.42 8.89
N TYR A 412 -0.87 -7.72 8.07
CA TYR A 412 -1.48 -6.45 8.47
C TYR A 412 -2.64 -6.67 9.44
N ALA A 413 -2.71 -5.85 10.50
CA ALA A 413 -3.72 -5.99 11.54
C ALA A 413 -5.15 -5.84 10.98
N GLY A 414 -6.03 -6.78 11.34
CA GLY A 414 -7.41 -6.81 10.85
C GLY A 414 -7.62 -7.58 9.55
N CYS A 415 -6.56 -7.94 8.82
CA CYS A 415 -6.67 -8.88 7.70
C CYS A 415 -6.96 -10.31 8.18
N ASN A 416 -7.57 -11.10 7.30
CA ASN A 416 -7.83 -12.51 7.55
C ASN A 416 -7.44 -13.31 6.31
N SER A 417 -6.39 -14.11 6.42
CA SER A 417 -5.83 -14.90 5.33
C SER A 417 -6.66 -16.16 5.08
N LEU A 418 -6.50 -16.73 3.89
CA LEU A 418 -7.10 -18.00 3.52
C LEU A 418 -6.10 -19.14 3.62
N ALA A 419 -6.60 -20.29 4.08
CA ALA A 419 -5.94 -21.57 3.85
C ALA A 419 -6.08 -22.00 2.38
N THR A 420 -5.37 -23.05 1.98
CA THR A 420 -5.33 -23.54 0.58
C THR A 420 -6.70 -23.96 0.03
N ASN A 421 -7.64 -24.32 0.90
CA ASN A 421 -9.02 -24.67 0.57
C ASN A 421 -9.99 -23.47 0.53
N GLY A 422 -9.50 -22.24 0.74
CA GLY A 422 -10.32 -21.03 0.76
C GLY A 422 -11.08 -20.77 2.06
N THR A 423 -10.73 -21.45 3.16
CA THR A 423 -11.29 -21.16 4.48
C THR A 423 -10.48 -20.10 5.20
N HIS A 424 -11.15 -19.20 5.93
CA HIS A 424 -10.52 -18.17 6.74
C HIS A 424 -9.75 -18.76 7.91
N THR A 425 -8.52 -18.31 8.11
CA THR A 425 -7.64 -18.82 9.18
C THR A 425 -7.87 -18.11 10.52
N GLY A 426 -8.52 -16.94 10.50
CA GLY A 426 -8.61 -16.05 11.65
C GLY A 426 -7.30 -15.31 11.94
N SER A 427 -6.32 -15.37 11.03
CA SER A 427 -5.01 -14.75 11.16
C SER A 427 -4.69 -13.91 9.92
N PRO A 428 -4.00 -12.76 10.05
CA PRO A 428 -3.57 -11.99 8.89
C PRO A 428 -2.40 -12.63 8.15
N VAL A 429 -1.71 -13.60 8.76
CA VAL A 429 -0.50 -14.21 8.19
C VAL A 429 -0.88 -15.14 7.04
N HIS A 430 -0.35 -14.86 5.86
CA HIS A 430 -0.54 -15.66 4.65
C HIS A 430 0.04 -17.08 4.81
N LEU A 431 -0.53 -18.05 4.10
CA LEU A 431 -0.17 -19.47 4.19
C LEU A 431 1.31 -19.79 3.87
N SER A 432 2.00 -18.89 3.15
CA SER A 432 3.43 -18.99 2.87
C SER A 432 4.33 -18.50 4.01
N ALA A 433 3.73 -18.01 5.11
CA ALA A 433 4.39 -17.31 6.21
C ALA A 433 5.10 -16.00 5.83
N LEU A 434 4.93 -15.50 4.60
CA LEU A 434 5.36 -14.15 4.24
C LEU A 434 4.56 -13.14 5.05
N VAL A 435 5.24 -12.19 5.69
CA VAL A 435 4.64 -11.11 6.47
C VAL A 435 5.25 -9.81 6.00
N PHE A 436 4.39 -8.81 5.76
CA PHE A 436 4.85 -7.47 5.44
C PHE A 436 5.11 -6.67 6.71
N SER A 437 6.20 -5.91 6.72
CA SER A 437 6.41 -4.79 7.63
C SER A 437 6.00 -3.48 6.97
N ASN A 438 5.75 -2.45 7.79
CA ASN A 438 5.39 -1.10 7.33
C ASN A 438 4.23 -1.09 6.33
N GLY A 439 3.24 -1.94 6.60
CA GLY A 439 2.06 -2.06 5.76
C GLY A 439 1.22 -0.78 5.81
N ILE A 440 0.74 -0.35 4.65
CA ILE A 440 -0.12 0.82 4.47
C ILE A 440 -1.30 0.40 3.60
N MET A 441 -2.52 0.69 4.05
CA MET A 441 -3.72 0.60 3.21
C MET A 441 -4.45 1.94 3.25
N ILE A 442 -4.74 2.50 2.09
CA ILE A 442 -5.43 3.78 1.93
C ILE A 442 -6.64 3.53 1.03
N ALA A 443 -7.81 3.98 1.44
CA ALA A 443 -9.03 3.84 0.66
C ALA A 443 -9.03 4.78 -0.56
N GLY A 444 -9.81 4.45 -1.59
CA GLY A 444 -9.85 5.18 -2.86
C GLY A 444 -10.49 6.57 -2.77
N ASP A 445 -11.06 6.96 -1.64
CA ASP A 445 -11.57 8.30 -1.37
C ASP A 445 -10.61 9.14 -0.51
N GLU A 446 -9.43 8.60 -0.18
CA GLU A 446 -8.39 9.27 0.59
C GLU A 446 -7.19 9.68 -0.27
N SER A 447 -6.36 10.57 0.27
CA SER A 447 -5.12 11.01 -0.38
C SER A 447 -4.06 9.90 -0.32
N MET A 448 -3.52 9.51 -1.47
CA MET A 448 -2.51 8.47 -1.62
C MET A 448 -1.39 8.92 -2.56
N PRO A 449 -0.23 8.24 -2.57
CA PRO A 449 0.82 8.52 -3.54
C PRO A 449 0.31 8.37 -4.97
N ASN A 450 0.69 9.29 -5.85
CA ASN A 450 0.38 9.19 -7.28
C ASN A 450 1.16 7.99 -7.87
N PRO A 451 0.51 7.09 -8.64
CA PRO A 451 1.19 5.99 -9.33
C PRO A 451 2.38 6.43 -10.21
N ASN A 452 2.30 7.65 -10.76
CA ASN A 452 3.35 8.28 -11.58
C ASN A 452 4.39 9.05 -10.74
N LYS A 453 4.30 9.01 -9.41
CA LYS A 453 5.24 9.61 -8.44
C LYS A 453 5.41 11.13 -8.51
N THR A 454 4.41 11.85 -8.99
CA THR A 454 4.40 13.32 -9.06
C THR A 454 3.75 14.00 -7.85
N GLY A 455 3.76 13.37 -6.68
CA GLY A 455 3.06 13.83 -5.46
C GLY A 455 1.92 12.90 -5.03
N THR A 456 0.81 13.48 -4.54
CA THR A 456 -0.37 12.75 -4.05
C THR A 456 -1.59 12.94 -4.96
N VAL A 457 -2.53 11.99 -4.92
CA VAL A 457 -3.83 12.00 -5.61
C VAL A 457 -4.91 11.47 -4.67
N THR A 458 -6.16 11.92 -4.84
CA THR A 458 -7.31 11.31 -4.16
C THR A 458 -7.74 10.06 -4.93
N GLY A 459 -7.40 8.88 -4.42
CA GLY A 459 -7.70 7.64 -5.11
C GLY A 459 -6.96 7.44 -6.43
N ASN A 460 -6.93 6.21 -6.92
CA ASN A 460 -6.50 5.95 -8.30
C ASN A 460 -7.70 6.00 -9.26
N ALA A 461 -7.72 6.99 -10.17
CA ALA A 461 -8.78 7.20 -11.16
C ALA A 461 -8.59 6.40 -12.48
N GLY A 462 -7.45 5.76 -12.66
CA GLY A 462 -7.07 5.07 -13.89
C GLY A 462 -7.10 3.55 -13.79
N ASN A 463 -6.34 2.92 -14.69
CA ASN A 463 -5.94 1.53 -14.51
C ASN A 463 -5.10 1.39 -13.25
N GLY A 464 -5.03 0.18 -12.70
CA GLY A 464 -4.13 -0.11 -11.60
C GLY A 464 -2.66 -0.01 -12.00
N GLN A 465 -1.79 -0.08 -11.00
CA GLN A 465 -0.35 -0.20 -11.16
C GLN A 465 0.23 -1.02 -10.01
N VAL A 466 1.34 -1.71 -10.25
CA VAL A 466 2.13 -2.35 -9.18
C VAL A 466 3.59 -1.96 -9.36
N ASN A 467 4.25 -1.53 -8.27
CA ASN A 467 5.67 -1.26 -8.24
C ASN A 467 6.36 -2.21 -7.25
N ILE A 468 7.50 -2.76 -7.64
CA ILE A 468 8.36 -3.57 -6.76
C ILE A 468 9.74 -2.95 -6.74
N SER A 469 10.18 -2.50 -5.57
CA SER A 469 11.47 -1.85 -5.38
C SER A 469 12.33 -2.65 -4.40
N TYR A 470 13.57 -2.94 -4.79
CA TYR A 470 14.56 -3.49 -3.87
C TYR A 470 14.96 -2.43 -2.82
N VAL A 471 14.97 -2.80 -1.54
CA VAL A 471 15.30 -1.88 -0.43
C VAL A 471 16.70 -2.18 0.11
N SER A 472 16.96 -3.39 0.58
CA SER A 472 18.25 -3.76 1.18
C SER A 472 18.42 -5.28 1.34
N THR A 473 19.67 -5.73 1.50
CA THR A 473 20.01 -7.10 1.92
C THR A 473 19.90 -7.19 3.44
N PHE A 474 19.05 -8.06 3.97
CA PHE A 474 19.23 -8.59 5.32
C PHE A 474 20.01 -9.89 5.23
N SER A 475 21.19 -9.98 5.86
CA SER A 475 21.69 -11.27 6.34
C SER A 475 21.03 -11.54 7.70
N LYS A 476 20.64 -12.80 7.91
CA LYS A 476 20.15 -13.29 9.21
C LYS A 476 21.26 -13.31 10.25
#